data_AF-A0A1F5HBN0-F1
#
_entry.id   AF-A0A1F5HBN0-F1
#
_cell.length_a   1.000
_cell.length_b   1.000
_cell.length_c   1.000
_cell.angle_alpha   90.00
_cell.angle_beta   90.00
_cell.angle_gamma   90.00
#
_symmetry.space_group_name_H-M   'P 1'
#
loop_
_entity.id
_entity.type
_entity.pdbx_description
1 polymer ?
#
loop_
_entity_poly.entity_id
_entity_poly.type
_entity_poly.pdbx_seq_one_letter_code
_entity_poly.pdbx_strand_id
1 'polypeptide(L)'
;MLETEVRRPPTTVLPFDNRSWFEVVFSRIEHANLDYRVVGSTAIAAYLGEHANVRMRDIDVICFTRNAAIVRMLQVEFDRKHAQLGNGSLRVDLSASIFQGDGFGVERVAHPITLPKLLVNIGKDNNGYCVNYNDLREPINEKVMQPVQLPFAETTITTIPPETLLHLYIARGGSLKPKDMPKLRKLARFCANHPTKGLVHSDFEVFHRFAARMRSDYSWQTSLYRFLAQADYISGGKISKNHLVAKAIRHFSS
;
A
#
# COMPACT_ATOMS: atom_id res chain seq x y z
N MET A 1 -15.47 12.51 33.52
CA MET A 1 -14.80 11.27 33.07
C MET A 1 -15.69 10.69 32.00
N LEU A 2 -15.30 10.85 30.73
CA LEU A 2 -16.04 10.29 29.59
C LEU A 2 -15.45 8.91 29.33
N GLU A 3 -16.26 7.88 29.54
CA GLU A 3 -15.93 6.50 29.24
C GLU A 3 -15.54 6.40 27.76
N THR A 4 -14.32 5.93 27.53
CA THR A 4 -13.86 5.47 26.23
C THR A 4 -14.77 4.32 25.79
N GLU A 5 -15.76 4.63 24.93
CA GLU A 5 -16.49 3.61 24.18
C GLU A 5 -15.48 2.76 23.41
N VAL A 6 -15.22 1.57 23.94
CA VAL A 6 -14.52 0.50 23.22
C VAL A 6 -15.43 0.10 22.07
N ARG A 7 -15.20 0.71 20.89
CA ARG A 7 -15.88 0.37 19.64
C ARG A 7 -15.71 -1.13 19.41
N ARG A 8 -16.79 -1.89 19.60
CA ARG A 8 -16.84 -3.31 19.23
C ARG A 8 -16.70 -3.43 17.71
N PRO A 9 -15.90 -4.38 17.20
CA PRO A 9 -15.72 -4.54 15.77
C PRO A 9 -17.04 -4.99 15.14
N PRO A 10 -17.54 -4.30 14.09
CA PRO A 10 -18.56 -4.86 13.22
C PRO A 10 -18.01 -6.09 12.48
N THR A 11 -18.90 -7.01 12.14
CA THR A 11 -18.60 -8.35 11.64
C THR A 11 -18.70 -8.41 10.12
N THR A 12 -17.55 -8.54 9.46
CA THR A 12 -17.42 -8.29 8.02
C THR A 12 -17.93 -9.44 7.19
N VAL A 13 -18.94 -9.26 6.33
CA VAL A 13 -19.33 -10.29 5.36
C VAL A 13 -18.29 -10.34 4.23
N LEU A 14 -17.25 -11.12 4.46
CA LEU A 14 -16.26 -11.51 3.44
C LEU A 14 -16.76 -12.81 2.78
N PRO A 15 -16.51 -13.02 1.47
CA PRO A 15 -16.65 -14.35 0.88
C PRO A 15 -15.82 -15.34 1.72
N PHE A 16 -16.42 -16.50 2.02
CA PHE A 16 -15.99 -17.46 3.04
C PHE A 16 -14.46 -17.58 3.23
N ASP A 17 -14.06 -17.48 4.49
CA ASP A 17 -12.74 -17.71 5.12
C ASP A 17 -11.59 -16.69 4.95
N ASN A 18 -11.83 -15.49 4.40
CA ASN A 18 -10.82 -14.42 4.45
C ASN A 18 -10.61 -13.82 5.85
N ARG A 19 -11.52 -14.02 6.82
CA ARG A 19 -11.41 -13.47 8.18
C ARG A 19 -10.23 -14.08 8.93
N SER A 20 -10.16 -15.42 8.95
CA SER A 20 -9.03 -16.15 9.52
C SER A 20 -7.73 -15.79 8.82
N TRP A 21 -7.78 -15.50 7.51
CA TRP A 21 -6.58 -15.10 6.77
C TRP A 21 -6.00 -13.75 7.21
N PHE A 22 -6.83 -12.73 7.45
CA PHE A 22 -6.35 -11.44 7.97
C PHE A 22 -5.71 -11.59 9.35
N GLU A 23 -6.35 -12.33 10.24
CA GLU A 23 -5.80 -12.62 11.58
C GLU A 23 -4.45 -13.36 11.48
N VAL A 24 -4.35 -14.39 10.64
CA VAL A 24 -3.10 -15.13 10.40
C VAL A 24 -2.00 -14.20 9.86
N VAL A 25 -2.31 -13.34 8.90
CA VAL A 25 -1.31 -12.44 8.30
C VAL A 25 -0.81 -11.42 9.31
N PHE A 26 -1.71 -10.72 9.99
CA PHE A 26 -1.31 -9.63 10.88
C PHE A 26 -0.69 -10.14 12.18
N SER A 27 -1.21 -11.22 12.77
CA SER A 27 -0.55 -11.86 13.90
C SER A 27 0.87 -12.32 13.55
N ARG A 28 1.09 -12.85 12.34
CA ARG A 28 2.42 -13.31 11.93
C ARG A 28 3.40 -12.15 11.74
N ILE A 29 2.94 -11.01 11.21
CA ILE A 29 3.75 -9.80 11.06
C ILE A 29 4.06 -9.19 12.44
N GLU A 30 3.09 -9.15 13.36
CA GLU A 30 3.28 -8.67 14.72
C GLU A 30 4.28 -9.52 15.50
N HIS A 31 4.17 -10.86 15.42
CA HIS A 31 5.15 -11.78 16.04
C HIS A 31 6.57 -11.64 15.48
N ALA A 32 6.71 -11.15 14.25
CA ALA A 32 8.02 -10.87 13.66
C ALA A 32 8.64 -9.55 14.16
N ASN A 33 7.94 -8.79 15.01
CA ASN A 33 8.38 -7.53 15.61
C ASN A 33 8.88 -6.51 14.56
N LEU A 34 8.15 -6.40 13.45
CA LEU A 34 8.46 -5.46 12.37
C LEU A 34 7.75 -4.12 12.61
N ASP A 35 8.39 -3.00 12.30
CA ASP A 35 7.69 -1.72 12.11
C ASP A 35 6.98 -1.77 10.76
N TYR A 36 5.64 -1.81 10.72
CA TYR A 36 4.88 -1.98 9.49
C TYR A 36 3.65 -1.07 9.38
N ARG A 37 3.17 -0.87 8.15
CA ARG A 37 1.92 -0.19 7.84
C ARG A 37 1.16 -0.97 6.77
N VAL A 38 -0.08 -1.34 7.07
CA VAL A 38 -1.05 -1.83 6.08
C VAL A 38 -1.48 -0.64 5.22
N VAL A 39 -1.41 -0.81 3.90
CA VAL A 39 -1.81 0.22 2.93
C VAL A 39 -2.75 -0.38 1.88
N GLY A 40 -3.03 0.37 0.83
CA GLY A 40 -3.81 -0.14 -0.29
C GLY A 40 -5.29 -0.33 0.06
N SER A 41 -5.93 -1.31 -0.59
CA SER A 41 -7.38 -1.48 -0.49
C SER A 41 -7.84 -1.93 0.90
N THR A 42 -7.00 -2.68 1.63
CA THR A 42 -7.28 -3.15 2.99
C THR A 42 -7.41 -1.99 3.97
N ALA A 43 -6.44 -1.07 3.96
CA ALA A 43 -6.49 0.12 4.82
C ALA A 43 -7.70 1.02 4.50
N ILE A 44 -8.01 1.20 3.21
CA ILE A 44 -9.18 1.97 2.77
C ILE A 44 -10.48 1.33 3.26
N ALA A 45 -10.58 0.00 3.17
CA ALA A 45 -11.74 -0.73 3.66
C ALA A 45 -11.91 -0.57 5.18
N ALA A 46 -10.81 -0.60 5.95
CA ALA A 46 -10.86 -0.37 7.39
C ALA A 46 -11.38 1.02 7.77
N TYR A 47 -10.99 2.08 7.06
CA TYR A 47 -11.52 3.42 7.31
C TYR A 47 -12.99 3.57 6.90
N LEU A 48 -13.36 3.06 5.73
CA LEU A 48 -14.70 3.25 5.18
C LEU A 48 -15.76 2.32 5.77
N GLY A 49 -15.33 1.26 6.46
CA GLY A 49 -16.22 0.24 7.01
C GLY A 49 -16.83 -0.67 5.94
N GLU A 50 -17.61 -1.62 6.44
CA GLU A 50 -18.05 -2.83 5.70
C GLU A 50 -18.97 -2.51 4.53
N HIS A 51 -19.84 -1.51 4.67
CA HIS A 51 -20.80 -1.10 3.65
C HIS A 51 -20.17 -0.36 2.46
N ALA A 52 -18.86 -0.10 2.51
CA ALA A 52 -18.17 0.65 1.47
C ALA A 52 -17.91 -0.16 0.19
N ASN A 53 -18.12 -1.49 0.19
CA ASN A 53 -17.93 -2.37 -0.97
C ASN A 53 -16.57 -2.16 -1.66
N VAL A 54 -15.50 -2.03 -0.87
CA VAL A 54 -14.14 -1.89 -1.37
C VAL A 54 -13.65 -3.26 -1.82
N ARG A 55 -13.40 -3.42 -3.12
CA ARG A 55 -12.88 -4.68 -3.66
C ARG A 55 -11.42 -4.86 -3.25
N MET A 56 -11.16 -5.89 -2.43
CA MET A 56 -9.82 -6.36 -2.09
C MET A 56 -9.36 -7.43 -3.07
N ARG A 57 -8.08 -7.38 -3.45
CA ARG A 57 -7.44 -8.37 -4.34
C ARG A 57 -6.18 -8.95 -3.72
N ASP A 58 -5.54 -8.14 -2.90
CA ASP A 58 -4.27 -8.34 -2.25
C ASP A 58 -4.28 -7.60 -0.90
N ILE A 59 -3.34 -7.96 -0.03
CA ILE A 59 -3.00 -7.27 1.20
C ILE A 59 -1.65 -6.58 0.98
N ASP A 60 -1.64 -5.26 0.85
CA ASP A 60 -0.42 -4.47 0.67
C ASP A 60 0.14 -4.05 2.05
N VAL A 61 1.40 -4.37 2.33
CA VAL A 61 2.07 -3.99 3.59
C VAL A 61 3.44 -3.36 3.31
N ILE A 62 3.73 -2.26 4.00
CA ILE A 62 5.05 -1.61 4.02
C ILE A 62 5.73 -1.95 5.34
N CYS A 63 6.87 -2.62 5.28
CA CYS A 63 7.71 -2.95 6.43
C CYS A 63 8.97 -2.08 6.42
N PHE A 64 9.25 -1.40 7.54
CA PHE A 64 10.45 -0.64 7.78
C PHE A 64 11.43 -1.50 8.58
N THR A 65 12.56 -1.89 8.00
CA THR A 65 13.51 -2.79 8.65
C THR A 65 14.95 -2.49 8.27
N ARG A 66 15.91 -2.68 9.17
CA ARG A 66 17.35 -2.58 8.82
C ARG A 66 17.84 -3.74 7.94
N ASN A 67 17.08 -4.83 7.91
CA ASN A 67 17.41 -6.02 7.13
C ASN A 67 16.14 -6.66 6.57
N ALA A 68 16.08 -6.86 5.26
CA ALA A 68 14.93 -7.48 4.59
C ALA A 68 14.84 -9.00 4.76
N ALA A 69 15.82 -9.68 5.37
CA ALA A 69 15.82 -11.14 5.51
C ALA A 69 14.52 -11.67 6.12
N ILE A 70 14.05 -11.06 7.22
CA ILE A 70 12.80 -11.46 7.88
C ILE A 70 11.57 -11.21 6.99
N VAL A 71 11.56 -10.09 6.24
CA VAL A 71 10.46 -9.76 5.31
C VAL A 71 10.43 -10.76 4.14
N ARG A 72 11.59 -11.20 3.63
CA ARG A 72 11.68 -12.27 2.61
C ARG A 72 11.13 -13.58 3.12
N MET A 73 11.53 -13.97 4.32
CA MET A 73 11.06 -15.21 4.94
C MET A 73 9.54 -15.21 5.09
N LEU A 74 8.97 -14.10 5.59
CA LEU A 74 7.53 -13.93 5.71
C LEU A 74 6.82 -13.94 4.35
N GLN A 75 7.38 -13.25 3.34
CA GLN A 75 6.81 -13.26 1.98
C GLN A 75 6.74 -14.68 1.42
N VAL A 76 7.81 -15.47 1.55
CA VAL A 76 7.84 -16.87 1.10
C VAL A 76 6.82 -17.72 1.87
N GLU A 77 6.68 -17.49 3.18
CA GLU A 77 5.66 -18.18 3.99
C GLU A 77 4.24 -17.86 3.51
N PHE A 78 3.93 -16.58 3.27
CA PHE A 78 2.63 -16.16 2.77
C PHE A 78 2.35 -16.64 1.35
N ASP A 79 3.34 -16.63 0.46
CA ASP A 79 3.21 -17.16 -0.91
C ASP A 79 2.92 -18.66 -0.88
N ARG A 80 3.60 -19.42 0.00
CA ARG A 80 3.36 -20.86 0.17
C ARG A 80 1.96 -21.14 0.71
N LYS A 81 1.52 -20.41 1.74
CA LYS A 81 0.16 -20.54 2.29
C LYS A 81 -0.89 -20.16 1.25
N HIS A 82 -0.67 -19.09 0.48
CA HIS A 82 -1.57 -18.68 -0.59
C HIS A 82 -1.69 -19.75 -1.68
N ALA A 83 -0.57 -20.36 -2.09
CA ALA A 83 -0.58 -21.46 -3.05
C ALA A 83 -1.34 -22.71 -2.54
N GLN A 84 -1.31 -22.97 -1.23
CA GLN A 84 -2.04 -24.09 -0.61
C GLN A 84 -3.55 -23.81 -0.48
N LEU A 85 -3.92 -22.59 -0.09
CA LEU A 85 -5.31 -22.20 0.15
C LEU A 85 -6.05 -21.79 -1.13
N GLY A 86 -5.33 -21.45 -2.20
CA GLY A 86 -5.90 -21.00 -3.47
C GLY A 86 -6.86 -19.83 -3.29
N ASN A 87 -8.09 -19.97 -3.79
CA ASN A 87 -9.13 -18.95 -3.70
C ASN A 87 -9.60 -18.64 -2.27
N GLY A 88 -9.21 -19.43 -1.27
CA GLY A 88 -9.51 -19.18 0.15
C GLY A 88 -8.61 -18.15 0.82
N SER A 89 -7.68 -17.52 0.11
CA SER A 89 -6.78 -16.51 0.68
C SER A 89 -6.48 -15.38 -0.29
N LEU A 90 -6.28 -14.18 0.25
CA LEU A 90 -5.75 -13.05 -0.52
C LEU A 90 -4.23 -13.14 -0.60
N ARG A 91 -3.66 -12.81 -1.76
CA ARG A 91 -2.21 -12.65 -1.88
C ARG A 91 -1.73 -11.52 -0.95
N VAL A 92 -0.62 -11.74 -0.25
CA VAL A 92 0.03 -10.72 0.56
C VAL A 92 1.24 -10.19 -0.21
N ASP A 93 1.31 -8.87 -0.39
CA ASP A 93 2.46 -8.18 -1.00
C ASP A 93 3.19 -7.41 0.12
N LEU A 94 4.26 -7.98 0.65
CA LEU A 94 5.15 -7.32 1.62
C LEU A 94 6.24 -6.54 0.90
N SER A 95 6.30 -5.24 1.14
CA SER A 95 7.42 -4.40 0.74
C SER A 95 8.37 -4.17 1.92
N ALA A 96 9.68 -4.25 1.68
CA ALA A 96 10.70 -3.89 2.66
C ALA A 96 11.35 -2.57 2.27
N SER A 97 11.31 -1.61 3.18
CA SER A 97 12.07 -0.37 3.11
C SER A 97 13.27 -0.49 4.04
N ILE A 98 14.46 -0.59 3.46
CA ILE A 98 15.70 -0.86 4.20
C ILE A 98 16.42 0.43 4.58
N PHE A 99 16.87 0.46 5.84
CA PHE A 99 17.81 1.45 6.36
C PHE A 99 19.24 0.94 6.16
N GLN A 100 20.08 1.64 5.41
CA GLN A 100 21.54 1.44 5.43
C GLN A 100 22.18 2.79 5.74
N GLY A 101 22.97 2.87 6.81
CA GLY A 101 23.83 3.99 7.24
C GLY A 101 23.55 5.39 6.67
N ASP A 102 24.61 6.05 6.21
CA ASP A 102 24.59 7.39 5.60
C ASP A 102 24.30 7.35 4.08
N GLY A 103 24.05 6.15 3.53
CA GLY A 103 23.85 5.89 2.11
C GLY A 103 22.81 4.79 1.86
N PHE A 104 21.89 5.04 0.91
CA PHE A 104 20.59 4.36 0.84
C PHE A 104 20.54 3.20 -0.15
N GLY A 105 20.16 2.01 0.34
CA GLY A 105 19.75 0.87 -0.49
C GLY A 105 18.32 0.46 -0.19
N VAL A 106 17.40 0.60 -1.14
CA VAL A 106 16.07 -0.03 -1.07
C VAL A 106 16.19 -1.44 -1.66
N GLU A 107 16.37 -2.47 -0.84
CA GLU A 107 16.32 -3.83 -1.35
C GLU A 107 14.86 -4.30 -1.41
N ARG A 108 14.33 -4.37 -2.63
CA ARG A 108 13.04 -5.00 -2.88
C ARG A 108 13.16 -6.50 -2.60
N VAL A 109 12.45 -6.99 -1.60
CA VAL A 109 12.13 -8.41 -1.50
C VAL A 109 11.43 -8.80 -2.80
N ALA A 110 12.05 -9.70 -3.56
CA ALA A 110 11.63 -10.05 -4.91
C ALA A 110 10.12 -10.31 -4.97
N HIS A 111 9.39 -9.43 -5.64
CA HIS A 111 8.00 -9.70 -5.97
C HIS A 111 7.99 -10.51 -7.26
N PRO A 112 7.16 -11.56 -7.36
CA PRO A 112 6.68 -12.00 -8.65
C PRO A 112 5.81 -10.87 -9.22
N ILE A 113 6.49 -9.97 -9.95
CA ILE A 113 6.23 -9.75 -11.36
C ILE A 113 4.76 -9.35 -11.67
N THR A 114 4.47 -8.05 -11.78
CA THR A 114 3.26 -7.55 -12.46
C THR A 114 3.41 -6.06 -12.83
N LEU A 115 3.66 -5.80 -14.13
CA LEU A 115 3.94 -4.47 -14.73
C LEU A 115 5.18 -3.77 -14.09
N PRO A 116 5.81 -2.78 -14.75
CA PRO A 116 6.62 -1.79 -14.05
C PRO A 116 5.69 -1.06 -13.09
N LYS A 117 5.56 -1.63 -11.90
CA LYS A 117 4.92 -1.00 -10.76
C LYS A 117 5.85 0.19 -10.46
N LEU A 118 5.60 1.36 -11.07
CA LEU A 118 6.11 2.68 -10.61
C LEU A 118 5.49 2.92 -9.23
N LEU A 119 5.93 2.12 -8.27
CA LEU A 119 5.57 2.27 -6.88
C LEU A 119 6.44 3.38 -6.36
N VAL A 120 5.77 4.41 -5.88
CA VAL A 120 6.28 5.15 -4.76
C VAL A 120 6.60 4.17 -3.66
N ASN A 121 7.86 4.12 -3.25
CA ASN A 121 8.19 3.47 -2.00
C ASN A 121 8.27 4.55 -0.93
N ILE A 122 7.77 4.22 0.25
CA ILE A 122 8.01 5.01 1.43
C ILE A 122 9.21 4.40 2.13
N GLY A 123 10.34 5.10 2.08
CA GLY A 123 11.52 4.77 2.86
C GLY A 123 11.44 5.36 4.26
N LYS A 124 12.24 4.82 5.16
CA LYS A 124 12.53 5.41 6.46
C LYS A 124 14.04 5.35 6.66
N ASP A 125 14.62 6.43 7.17
CA ASP A 125 16.04 6.55 7.49
C ASP A 125 16.25 7.15 8.88
N ASN A 126 17.50 7.49 9.22
CA ASN A 126 17.82 8.16 10.48
C ASN A 126 17.24 9.59 10.57
N ASN A 127 16.86 10.19 9.44
CA ASN A 127 16.31 11.54 9.34
C ASN A 127 14.77 11.56 9.25
N GLY A 128 14.12 10.38 9.21
CA GLY A 128 12.67 10.23 9.18
C GLY A 128 12.17 9.48 7.95
N TYR A 129 10.97 9.81 7.49
CA TYR A 129 10.34 9.16 6.34
C TYR A 129 10.69 9.88 5.03
N CYS A 130 10.74 9.15 3.92
CA CYS A 130 10.90 9.74 2.59
C CYS A 130 10.07 9.01 1.55
N VAL A 131 9.65 9.75 0.52
CA VAL A 131 9.03 9.20 -0.69
C VAL A 131 10.14 9.07 -1.73
N ASN A 132 10.29 7.87 -2.33
CA ASN A 132 11.38 7.63 -3.28
C ASN A 132 10.95 6.79 -4.50
N TYR A 133 11.67 7.04 -5.61
CA TYR A 133 11.59 6.30 -6.87
C TYR A 133 12.86 6.59 -7.70
N ASN A 134 13.65 5.55 -7.99
CA ASN A 134 14.97 5.70 -8.63
C ASN A 134 15.80 6.77 -7.90
N ASP A 135 16.23 7.83 -8.60
CA ASP A 135 17.04 8.92 -8.05
C ASP A 135 16.19 10.03 -7.39
N LEU A 136 14.86 9.98 -7.55
CA LEU A 136 13.96 10.91 -6.89
C LEU A 136 13.76 10.54 -5.44
N ARG A 137 13.96 11.53 -4.58
CA ARG A 137 13.75 11.43 -3.15
C ARG A 137 13.26 12.74 -2.57
N GLU A 138 12.23 12.67 -1.75
CA GLU A 138 11.70 13.81 -1.01
C GLU A 138 11.40 13.40 0.43
N PRO A 139 11.83 14.18 1.44
CA PRO A 139 11.52 13.92 2.84
C PRO A 139 10.04 14.15 3.13
N ILE A 140 9.45 13.30 3.96
CA ILE A 140 8.05 13.37 4.37
C ILE A 140 7.99 13.75 5.86
N ASN A 141 7.04 14.61 6.22
CA ASN A 141 6.75 14.92 7.61
C ASN A 141 6.38 13.63 8.38
N GLU A 142 7.07 13.31 9.48
CA GLU A 142 6.81 12.09 10.25
C GLU A 142 5.36 11.97 10.71
N LYS A 143 4.67 13.10 10.94
CA LYS A 143 3.26 13.14 11.36
C LYS A 143 2.33 12.40 10.39
N VAL A 144 2.60 12.47 9.07
CA VAL A 144 1.73 11.81 8.07
C VAL A 144 2.00 10.30 7.96
N MET A 145 3.03 9.78 8.64
CA MET A 145 3.38 8.34 8.67
C MET A 145 3.16 7.69 10.05
N GLN A 146 2.61 8.44 11.01
CA GLN A 146 2.32 7.94 12.35
C GLN A 146 1.38 6.72 12.28
N PRO A 147 1.64 5.67 13.07
CA PRO A 147 0.79 4.48 13.08
C PRO A 147 -0.60 4.81 13.61
N VAL A 148 -1.62 4.35 12.90
CA VAL A 148 -3.03 4.40 13.31
C VAL A 148 -3.54 2.96 13.44
N GLN A 149 -4.05 2.61 14.61
CA GLN A 149 -4.67 1.31 14.85
C GLN A 149 -6.14 1.35 14.45
N LEU A 150 -6.57 0.43 13.58
CA LEU A 150 -7.97 0.32 13.15
C LEU A 150 -8.48 -1.11 13.34
N PRO A 151 -9.72 -1.29 13.83
CA PRO A 151 -10.38 -2.58 13.80
C PRO A 151 -10.69 -2.96 12.34
N PHE A 152 -10.39 -4.19 11.96
CA PHE A 152 -10.69 -4.71 10.63
C PHE A 152 -10.78 -6.24 10.65
N ALA A 153 -11.90 -6.80 10.15
CA ALA A 153 -12.09 -8.25 10.04
C ALA A 153 -11.75 -9.03 11.34
N GLU A 154 -12.35 -8.63 12.46
CA GLU A 154 -12.16 -9.23 13.80
C GLU A 154 -10.74 -9.14 14.38
N THR A 155 -9.83 -8.43 13.69
CA THR A 155 -8.48 -8.15 14.16
C THR A 155 -8.21 -6.63 14.17
N THR A 156 -7.00 -6.23 14.52
CA THR A 156 -6.55 -4.83 14.49
C THR A 156 -5.42 -4.71 13.47
N ILE A 157 -5.46 -3.66 12.65
CA ILE A 157 -4.40 -3.36 11.70
C ILE A 157 -3.68 -2.07 12.09
N THR A 158 -2.35 -2.09 11.95
CA THR A 158 -1.54 -0.88 12.00
C THR A 158 -1.48 -0.26 10.60
N THR A 159 -2.07 0.92 10.40
CA THR A 159 -2.05 1.68 9.14
C THR A 159 -1.52 3.11 9.33
N ILE A 160 -1.70 3.97 8.34
CA ILE A 160 -1.34 5.40 8.33
C ILE A 160 -2.60 6.27 8.26
N PRO A 161 -2.52 7.59 8.51
CA PRO A 161 -3.64 8.51 8.34
C PRO A 161 -4.33 8.36 6.97
N PRO A 162 -5.66 8.48 6.91
CA PRO A 162 -6.43 8.25 5.68
C PRO A 162 -6.09 9.27 4.58
N GLU A 163 -5.73 10.50 4.96
CA GLU A 163 -5.23 11.51 4.02
C GLU A 163 -3.94 11.04 3.35
N THR A 164 -3.00 10.47 4.12
CA THR A 164 -1.76 9.91 3.56
C THR A 164 -2.04 8.84 2.52
N LEU A 165 -3.03 7.96 2.76
CA LEU A 165 -3.46 6.97 1.78
C LEU A 165 -3.91 7.63 0.48
N LEU A 166 -4.72 8.71 0.52
CA LEU A 166 -5.13 9.44 -0.70
C LEU A 166 -3.92 9.91 -1.52
N HIS A 167 -2.96 10.52 -0.86
CA HIS A 167 -1.81 11.13 -1.51
C HIS A 167 -0.82 10.09 -2.06
N LEU A 168 -0.67 8.93 -1.41
CA LEU A 168 0.13 7.80 -1.92
C LEU A 168 -0.36 7.29 -3.28
N TYR A 169 -1.68 7.26 -3.50
CA TYR A 169 -2.25 6.79 -4.77
C TYR A 169 -1.95 7.72 -5.96
N ILE A 170 -1.79 9.02 -5.72
CA ILE A 170 -1.42 10.00 -6.75
C ILE A 170 0.08 9.95 -7.04
N ALA A 171 0.88 9.76 -6.00
CA ALA A 171 2.33 9.69 -6.13
C ALA A 171 2.75 8.43 -6.93
N ARG A 172 1.98 7.33 -6.88
CA ARG A 172 2.28 6.07 -7.59
C ARG A 172 2.29 6.24 -9.12
N GLY A 173 3.47 6.38 -9.72
CA GLY A 173 3.61 6.59 -11.16
C GLY A 173 3.17 7.98 -11.60
N GLY A 174 3.19 8.95 -10.68
CA GLY A 174 2.78 10.33 -10.91
C GLY A 174 1.35 10.50 -11.45
N SER A 175 0.49 9.48 -11.31
CA SER A 175 -0.85 9.46 -11.89
C SER A 175 -1.78 8.51 -11.16
N LEU A 176 -3.03 8.94 -10.97
CA LEU A 176 -4.06 8.11 -10.38
C LEU A 176 -4.61 7.10 -11.41
N LYS A 177 -4.65 5.82 -11.03
CA LYS A 177 -5.25 4.77 -11.86
C LYS A 177 -6.79 4.89 -11.89
N PRO A 178 -7.44 4.72 -13.07
CA PRO A 178 -8.89 4.79 -13.18
C PRO A 178 -9.63 3.83 -12.25
N LYS A 179 -9.13 2.59 -12.11
CA LYS A 179 -9.74 1.55 -11.25
C LYS A 179 -9.81 1.94 -9.77
N ASP A 180 -8.95 2.86 -9.32
CA ASP A 180 -8.85 3.27 -7.92
C ASP A 180 -9.74 4.48 -7.61
N MET A 181 -10.19 5.24 -8.64
CA MET A 181 -11.03 6.43 -8.45
C MET A 181 -12.30 6.19 -7.61
N PRO A 182 -13.08 5.10 -7.80
CA PRO A 182 -14.32 4.93 -7.03
C PRO A 182 -14.08 4.83 -5.52
N LYS A 183 -13.05 4.08 -5.09
CA LYS A 183 -12.72 3.94 -3.66
C LYS A 183 -12.06 5.19 -3.09
N LEU A 184 -11.24 5.89 -3.87
CA LEU A 184 -10.61 7.14 -3.40
C LEU A 184 -11.60 8.29 -3.27
N ARG A 185 -12.65 8.37 -4.10
CA ARG A 185 -13.73 9.34 -3.88
C ARG A 185 -14.45 9.11 -2.55
N LYS A 186 -14.66 7.85 -2.16
CA LYS A 186 -15.24 7.51 -0.86
C LYS A 186 -14.30 7.90 0.27
N LEU A 187 -13.01 7.58 0.15
CA LEU A 187 -11.99 7.95 1.12
C LEU A 187 -11.84 9.47 1.27
N ALA A 188 -11.87 10.23 0.18
CA ALA A 188 -11.82 11.68 0.22
C ALA A 188 -13.00 12.29 0.99
N ARG A 189 -14.22 11.76 0.78
CA ARG A 189 -15.39 12.16 1.57
C ARG A 189 -15.24 11.79 3.05
N PHE A 190 -14.66 10.63 3.33
CA PHE A 190 -14.36 10.22 4.70
C PHE A 190 -13.40 11.20 5.38
N CYS A 191 -12.28 11.54 4.75
CA CYS A 191 -11.31 12.52 5.27
C CYS A 191 -11.93 13.90 5.48
N ALA A 192 -12.80 14.36 4.56
CA ALA A 192 -13.48 15.65 4.71
C ALA A 192 -14.38 15.70 5.95
N ASN A 193 -15.01 14.57 6.31
CA ASN A 193 -15.89 14.47 7.48
C ASN A 193 -15.16 14.08 8.76
N HIS A 194 -13.97 13.48 8.66
CA HIS A 194 -13.18 12.97 9.78
C HIS A 194 -11.69 13.32 9.58
N PRO A 195 -11.34 14.63 9.58
CA PRO A 195 -9.97 15.04 9.37
C PRO A 195 -9.07 14.55 10.51
N THR A 196 -7.89 14.04 10.17
CA THR A 196 -6.91 13.65 11.18
C THR A 196 -6.43 14.87 11.95
N LYS A 197 -6.63 14.86 13.27
CA LYS A 197 -6.26 15.98 14.15
C LYS A 197 -4.76 16.31 14.04
N GLY A 198 -4.45 17.57 13.77
CA GLY A 198 -3.08 18.08 13.72
C GLY A 198 -2.34 17.84 12.40
N LEU A 199 -3.02 17.30 11.39
CA LEU A 199 -2.54 17.28 10.01
C LEU A 199 -3.22 18.39 9.21
N VAL A 200 -2.44 19.09 8.40
CA VAL A 200 -2.91 20.12 7.47
C VAL A 200 -2.52 19.77 6.04
N HIS A 201 -3.19 20.37 5.04
CA HIS A 201 -2.93 20.03 3.64
C HIS A 201 -1.46 20.22 3.22
N SER A 202 -0.79 21.24 3.78
CA SER A 202 0.63 21.51 3.51
C SER A 202 1.56 20.36 3.91
N ASP A 203 1.17 19.52 4.88
CA ASP A 203 1.94 18.33 5.27
C ASP A 203 2.00 17.28 4.14
N PHE A 204 1.09 17.35 3.17
CA PHE A 204 0.98 16.40 2.06
C PHE A 204 1.48 16.95 0.72
N GLU A 205 1.86 18.22 0.64
CA GLU A 205 2.37 18.84 -0.60
C GLU A 205 3.58 18.09 -1.18
N VAL A 206 4.37 17.44 -0.32
CA VAL A 206 5.50 16.60 -0.75
C VAL A 206 5.07 15.54 -1.76
N PHE A 207 3.91 14.90 -1.58
CA PHE A 207 3.42 13.88 -2.51
C PHE A 207 3.05 14.48 -3.86
N HIS A 208 2.54 15.71 -3.88
CA HIS A 208 2.20 16.44 -5.10
C HIS A 208 3.46 16.87 -5.87
N ARG A 209 4.45 17.44 -5.17
CA ARG A 209 5.75 17.79 -5.75
C ARG A 209 6.46 16.56 -6.30
N PHE A 210 6.49 15.47 -5.51
CA PHE A 210 7.07 14.20 -5.94
C PHE A 210 6.38 13.66 -7.19
N ALA A 211 5.04 13.66 -7.23
CA ALA A 211 4.29 13.23 -8.41
C ALA A 211 4.58 14.12 -9.64
N ALA A 212 4.76 15.42 -9.46
CA ALA A 212 5.12 16.35 -10.53
C ALA A 212 6.52 16.07 -11.08
N ARG A 213 7.51 15.88 -10.19
CA ARG A 213 8.88 15.49 -10.56
C ARG A 213 8.90 14.16 -11.29
N MET A 214 8.16 13.15 -10.82
CA MET A 214 8.03 11.88 -11.53
C MET A 214 7.50 12.04 -12.96
N ARG A 215 6.52 12.92 -13.17
CA ARG A 215 5.97 13.19 -14.52
C ARG A 215 6.97 13.90 -15.42
N SER A 216 7.82 14.75 -14.85
CA SER A 216 8.88 15.47 -15.57
C SER A 216 10.04 14.54 -15.91
N ASP A 217 10.64 13.94 -14.88
CA ASP A 217 11.94 13.29 -14.96
C ASP A 217 11.84 11.86 -15.53
N TYR A 218 10.66 11.24 -15.40
CA TYR A 218 10.35 9.90 -15.93
C TYR A 218 9.09 9.94 -16.81
N SER A 219 9.04 10.90 -17.73
CA SER A 219 7.88 11.18 -18.59
C SER A 219 7.46 9.97 -19.45
N TRP A 220 8.43 9.26 -20.04
CA TRP A 220 8.18 8.04 -20.83
C TRP A 220 7.59 6.92 -19.98
N GLN A 221 8.23 6.58 -18.86
CA GLN A 221 7.80 5.51 -17.96
C GLN A 221 6.41 5.81 -17.39
N THR A 222 6.18 7.07 -17.02
CA THR A 222 4.88 7.54 -16.53
C THR A 222 3.81 7.44 -17.61
N SER A 223 4.11 7.80 -18.85
CA SER A 223 3.15 7.70 -19.97
C SER A 223 2.78 6.25 -20.26
N LEU A 224 3.79 5.37 -20.32
CA LEU A 224 3.58 3.93 -20.47
C LEU A 224 2.73 3.36 -19.33
N TYR A 225 3.00 3.74 -18.08
CA TYR A 225 2.23 3.31 -16.92
C TYR A 225 0.77 3.75 -16.99
N ARG A 226 0.49 5.01 -17.38
CA ARG A 226 -0.88 5.51 -17.57
C ARG A 226 -1.61 4.72 -18.65
N PHE A 227 -0.96 4.52 -19.81
CA PHE A 227 -1.53 3.76 -20.91
C PHE A 227 -1.89 2.33 -20.47
N LEU A 228 -0.97 1.62 -19.83
CA LEU A 228 -1.19 0.26 -19.36
C LEU A 228 -2.26 0.18 -18.27
N ALA A 229 -2.32 1.16 -17.37
CA ALA A 229 -3.36 1.23 -16.35
C ALA A 229 -4.76 1.46 -16.97
N GLN A 230 -4.84 2.29 -18.01
CA GLN A 230 -6.08 2.53 -18.76
C GLN A 230 -6.50 1.28 -19.54
N ALA A 231 -5.58 0.65 -20.27
CA ALA A 231 -5.85 -0.57 -21.02
C ALA A 231 -6.29 -1.72 -20.11
N ASP A 232 -5.65 -1.88 -18.95
CA ASP A 232 -6.03 -2.88 -17.95
C ASP A 232 -7.42 -2.60 -17.38
N TYR A 233 -7.76 -1.34 -17.12
CA TYR A 233 -9.09 -0.94 -16.67
C TYR A 233 -10.18 -1.27 -17.70
N ILE A 234 -9.98 -0.89 -18.96
CA ILE A 234 -10.90 -1.20 -20.07
C ILE A 234 -11.06 -2.72 -20.22
N SER A 235 -9.97 -3.46 -20.04
CA SER A 235 -9.97 -4.93 -20.15
C SER A 235 -10.50 -5.66 -18.92
N GLY A 236 -11.08 -4.95 -17.93
CA GLY A 236 -11.58 -5.55 -16.69
C GLY A 236 -10.50 -6.19 -15.80
N GLY A 237 -9.25 -5.79 -15.96
CA GLY A 237 -8.10 -6.33 -15.23
C GLY A 237 -7.42 -7.54 -15.87
N LYS A 238 -7.74 -7.89 -17.12
CA LYS A 238 -7.18 -9.09 -17.80
C LYS A 238 -5.68 -8.97 -18.08
N ILE A 239 -5.15 -7.76 -18.29
CA ILE A 239 -3.74 -7.52 -18.64
C ILE A 239 -2.84 -7.76 -17.42
N SER A 240 -3.21 -7.18 -16.28
CA SER A 240 -2.49 -7.36 -15.01
C SER A 240 -2.58 -8.79 -14.47
N LYS A 241 -3.57 -9.58 -14.89
CA LYS A 241 -3.71 -11.00 -14.54
C LYS A 241 -2.92 -11.94 -15.44
N ASN A 242 -2.43 -11.49 -16.61
CA ASN A 242 -1.73 -12.35 -17.56
C ASN A 242 -0.20 -12.29 -17.34
N HIS A 243 0.37 -13.41 -16.89
CA HIS A 243 1.80 -13.52 -16.56
C HIS A 243 2.73 -13.25 -17.76
N LEU A 244 2.37 -13.66 -18.98
CA LEU A 244 3.21 -13.49 -20.17
C LEU A 244 3.28 -12.02 -20.60
N VAL A 245 2.15 -11.32 -20.56
CA VAL A 245 2.07 -9.89 -20.87
C VAL A 245 2.83 -9.07 -19.82
N ALA A 246 2.69 -9.42 -18.54
CA ALA A 246 3.46 -8.80 -17.47
C ALA A 246 4.98 -9.03 -17.60
N LYS A 247 5.43 -10.11 -18.24
CA LYS A 247 6.85 -10.43 -18.51
C LYS A 247 7.41 -9.65 -19.68
N ALA A 248 6.65 -9.48 -20.76
CA ALA A 248 7.10 -8.69 -21.92
C ALA A 248 7.29 -7.21 -21.56
N ILE A 249 6.35 -6.61 -20.84
CA ILE A 249 6.41 -5.19 -20.45
C ILE A 249 7.63 -4.90 -19.55
N ARG A 250 8.06 -5.87 -18.74
CA ARG A 250 9.26 -5.75 -17.90
C ARG A 250 10.54 -5.47 -18.70
N HIS A 251 10.67 -6.09 -19.87
CA HIS A 251 11.88 -5.97 -20.68
C HIS A 251 12.03 -4.57 -21.32
N PHE A 252 10.93 -3.81 -21.43
CA PHE A 252 10.92 -2.45 -21.98
C PHE A 252 11.02 -1.34 -20.92
N SER A 253 11.07 -1.70 -19.63
CA SER A 253 10.99 -0.76 -18.50
C SER A 253 12.24 -0.71 -17.62
N SER A 254 13.23 -1.53 -17.94
CA SER A 254 14.60 -1.54 -17.41
C SER A 254 15.50 -0.79 -18.36
#